data_AF-A0A7Y3E4E4-F1
#
_entry.id   AF-A0A7Y3E4E4-F1
#
_cell.length_a   1.000
_cell.length_b   1.000
_cell.length_c   1.000
_cell.angle_alpha   90.00
_cell.angle_beta   90.00
_cell.angle_gamma   90.00
#
_symmetry.space_group_name_H-M   'P 1'
#
loop_
_entity.id
_entity.type
_entity.pdbx_description
1 polymer ?
#
loop_
_entity_poly.entity_id
_entity_poly.type
_entity_poly.pdbx_seq_one_letter_code
_entity_poly.pdbx_strand_id
1 'polypeptide(L)'
;PFFGQNHGSAQYGRLFEARRVITRFCLGFGLALAVFLALVADQLTGLFSSSDSIRIVAVHYLWIVAISYGAYGLVMSANAAFNGMGQPMPGVVISAFRVVIVFLPLAFAGRQLFGLPGLFAAATVSNLLMGAVGFIWLGFKIKQTKTQTSVHG
;
A
#
# COMPACT_ATOMS: atom_id res chain seq x y z
N PRO A 1 -6.31 11.71 13.48
CA PRO A 1 -6.01 12.62 14.62
C PRO A 1 -4.56 13.13 14.65
N PHE A 2 -3.55 12.25 14.73
CA PHE A 2 -2.14 12.65 14.88
C PHE A 2 -1.63 13.56 13.75
N PHE A 3 -1.82 13.17 12.48
CA PHE A 3 -1.37 13.97 11.34
C PHE A 3 -2.07 15.34 11.30
N GLY A 4 -3.37 15.40 11.62
CA GLY A 4 -4.13 16.66 11.64
C GLY A 4 -3.65 17.63 12.71
N GLN A 5 -3.49 17.17 13.95
CA GLN A 5 -3.00 18.01 15.04
C GLN A 5 -1.59 18.55 14.77
N ASN A 6 -0.66 17.69 14.35
CA ASN A 6 0.71 18.10 14.09
C ASN A 6 0.84 18.97 12.83
N HIS A 7 0.02 18.75 11.81
CA HIS A 7 -0.04 19.62 10.64
C HIS A 7 -0.61 20.99 10.99
N GLY A 8 -1.70 21.06 11.76
CA GLY A 8 -2.30 22.31 12.22
C GLY A 8 -1.39 23.13 13.16
N SER A 9 -0.57 22.47 13.97
CA SER A 9 0.39 23.14 14.88
C SER A 9 1.79 23.33 14.28
N ALA A 10 1.96 23.20 12.95
CA ALA A 10 3.24 23.34 12.25
C ALA A 10 4.39 22.44 12.77
N GLN A 11 4.06 21.32 13.40
CA GLN A 11 5.00 20.34 13.96
C GLN A 11 5.51 19.37 12.89
N TYR A 12 6.09 19.89 11.81
CA TYR A 12 6.49 19.09 10.64
C TYR A 12 7.56 18.04 10.93
N GLY A 13 8.42 18.25 11.93
CA GLY A 13 9.39 17.25 12.38
C GLY A 13 8.70 15.96 12.84
N ARG A 14 7.62 16.09 13.62
CA ARG A 14 6.82 14.94 14.09
C ARG A 14 6.10 14.23 12.96
N LEU A 15 5.73 14.94 11.90
CA LEU A 15 5.14 14.34 10.69
C LEU A 15 6.17 13.49 9.91
N PHE A 16 7.42 13.95 9.79
CA PHE A 16 8.48 13.16 9.16
C PHE A 16 8.88 11.94 10.00
N GLU A 17 8.92 12.07 11.33
CA GLU A 17 9.15 10.92 12.21
C GLU A 17 8.02 9.90 12.11
N ALA A 18 6.76 10.33 12.16
CA ALA A 18 5.62 9.43 11.94
C ALA A 18 5.72 8.73 10.59
N ARG A 19 6.08 9.45 9.52
CA ARG A 19 6.29 8.89 8.19
C ARG A 19 7.37 7.80 8.20
N ARG A 20 8.50 8.00 8.90
CA ARG A 20 9.58 7.02 9.04
C ARG A 20 9.14 5.77 9.83
N VAL A 21 8.41 5.96 10.94
CA VAL A 21 7.86 4.87 11.75
C VAL A 21 6.89 4.03 10.93
N ILE A 22 5.96 4.68 10.22
CA ILE A 22 4.99 4.02 9.34
C ILE A 22 5.71 3.21 8.25
N THR A 23 6.73 3.78 7.60
CA THR A 23 7.50 3.02 6.58
C THR A 23 8.10 1.75 7.15
N ARG A 24 8.81 1.85 8.27
CA ARG A 24 9.47 0.70 8.90
C ARG A 24 8.46 -0.34 9.34
N PHE A 25 7.36 0.09 9.95
CA PHE A 25 6.30 -0.81 10.38
C PHE A 25 5.63 -1.50 9.19
N CYS A 26 5.12 -0.76 8.21
CA CYS A 26 4.41 -1.34 7.07
C CYS A 26 5.31 -2.29 6.27
N LEU A 27 6.55 -1.91 5.97
CA LEU A 27 7.46 -2.77 5.19
C LEU A 27 7.96 -3.95 6.02
N GLY A 28 8.35 -3.74 7.28
CA GLY A 28 8.84 -4.81 8.15
C GLY A 28 7.75 -5.82 8.50
N PHE A 29 6.59 -5.34 8.94
CA PHE A 29 5.43 -6.19 9.21
C PHE A 29 4.90 -6.86 7.95
N GLY A 30 4.83 -6.13 6.82
CA GLY A 30 4.41 -6.69 5.54
C GLY A 30 5.32 -7.82 5.06
N LEU A 31 6.64 -7.65 5.21
CA LEU A 31 7.61 -8.71 4.89
C LEU A 31 7.47 -9.90 5.84
N ALA A 32 7.37 -9.67 7.14
CA ALA A 32 7.15 -10.73 8.13
C ALA A 32 5.86 -11.52 7.83
N LEU A 33 4.79 -10.81 7.48
CA LEU A 33 3.53 -11.40 7.09
C LEU A 33 3.64 -12.19 5.78
N ALA A 34 4.36 -11.68 4.78
CA ALA A 34 4.59 -12.39 3.53
C ALA A 34 5.37 -13.70 3.75
N VAL A 35 6.43 -13.66 4.57
CA VAL A 35 7.20 -14.86 4.94
C VAL A 35 6.31 -15.84 5.71
N PHE A 36 5.59 -15.37 6.71
CA PHE A 36 4.69 -16.21 7.50
C PHE A 36 3.65 -16.89 6.59
N LEU A 37 2.94 -16.13 5.76
CA LEU A 37 1.93 -16.65 4.85
C LEU A 37 2.55 -17.60 3.82
N ALA A 38 3.76 -17.34 3.33
CA ALA A 38 4.43 -18.26 2.41
C ALA A 38 4.69 -19.63 3.04
N LEU A 39 5.07 -19.68 4.32
CA LEU A 39 5.33 -20.91 5.05
C LEU A 39 4.06 -21.68 5.40
N VAL A 40 2.96 -20.98 5.71
CA VAL A 40 1.70 -21.62 6.13
C VAL A 40 0.65 -21.73 5.01
N ALA A 41 0.96 -21.30 3.79
CA ALA A 41 -0.02 -21.18 2.71
C ALA A 41 -0.74 -22.51 2.42
N ASP A 42 0.00 -23.62 2.34
CA ASP A 42 -0.58 -24.92 2.01
C ASP A 42 -1.53 -25.42 3.11
N GLN A 43 -1.10 -25.33 4.38
CA GLN A 43 -1.91 -25.73 5.52
C GLN A 43 -3.14 -24.83 5.65
N LEU A 44 -2.96 -23.52 5.51
CA LEU A 44 -4.03 -22.54 5.61
C LEU A 44 -5.09 -22.79 4.53
N THR A 45 -4.69 -23.00 3.28
CA THR A 45 -5.63 -23.22 2.17
C THR A 45 -6.35 -24.57 2.26
N GLY A 46 -5.70 -25.59 2.83
CA GLY A 46 -6.33 -26.89 3.11
C GLY A 46 -7.48 -26.82 4.12
N LEU A 47 -7.53 -25.79 4.98
CA LEU A 47 -8.65 -25.58 5.91
C LEU A 47 -9.92 -25.05 5.20
N PHE A 48 -9.77 -24.42 4.03
CA PHE A 48 -10.89 -23.78 3.33
C PHE A 48 -11.48 -24.62 2.20
N SER A 49 -10.70 -25.51 1.60
CA SER A 49 -11.18 -26.34 0.48
C SER A 49 -10.42 -27.66 0.38
N SER A 50 -11.16 -28.73 0.13
CA SER A 50 -10.60 -30.04 -0.21
C SER A 50 -10.27 -30.20 -1.70
N SER A 51 -10.55 -29.19 -2.52
CA SER A 51 -10.28 -29.24 -3.96
C SER A 51 -8.86 -28.77 -4.25
N ASP A 52 -8.04 -29.65 -4.84
CA ASP A 52 -6.65 -29.33 -5.16
C ASP A 52 -6.51 -28.15 -6.13
N SER A 53 -7.41 -28.02 -7.11
CA SER A 53 -7.38 -26.91 -8.06
C SER A 53 -7.64 -25.56 -7.38
N ILE A 54 -8.50 -25.51 -6.37
CA ILE A 54 -8.76 -24.29 -5.58
C ILE A 54 -7.56 -23.98 -4.67
N ARG A 55 -7.01 -25.00 -3.99
CA ARG A 55 -5.86 -24.86 -3.09
C ARG A 55 -4.63 -24.31 -3.82
N ILE A 56 -4.28 -24.88 -4.97
CA ILE A 56 -3.14 -24.44 -5.78
C ILE A 56 -3.26 -22.96 -6.11
N VAL A 57 -4.44 -22.52 -6.56
CA VAL A 57 -4.68 -21.10 -6.90
C VAL A 57 -4.54 -20.20 -5.66
N ALA A 58 -5.09 -20.63 -4.52
CA ALA A 58 -5.02 -19.86 -3.28
C ALA A 58 -3.58 -19.76 -2.73
N VAL A 59 -2.78 -20.83 -2.82
CA VAL A 59 -1.36 -20.80 -2.46
C VAL A 59 -0.59 -19.81 -3.34
N HIS A 60 -0.80 -19.85 -4.66
CA HIS A 60 -0.18 -18.90 -5.59
C HIS A 60 -0.58 -17.46 -5.28
N TYR A 61 -1.86 -17.22 -4.94
CA TYR A 61 -2.32 -15.92 -4.51
C TYR A 61 -1.57 -15.43 -3.26
N LEU A 62 -1.47 -16.27 -2.22
CA LEU A 62 -0.77 -15.91 -0.99
C LEU A 62 0.71 -15.62 -1.24
N TRP A 63 1.39 -16.44 -2.04
CA TRP A 63 2.81 -16.24 -2.36
C TRP A 63 3.06 -14.97 -3.16
N ILE A 64 2.21 -14.66 -4.14
CA ILE A 64 2.43 -13.53 -5.06
C ILE A 64 1.96 -12.22 -4.44
N VAL A 65 0.76 -12.20 -3.83
CA VAL A 65 0.10 -10.95 -3.41
C VAL A 65 0.58 -10.50 -2.03
N ALA A 66 0.89 -11.42 -1.11
CA ALA A 66 1.28 -11.05 0.25
C ALA A 66 2.57 -10.21 0.30
N ILE A 67 3.47 -10.40 -0.66
CA ILE A 67 4.69 -9.58 -0.83
C ILE A 67 4.35 -8.08 -0.93
N SER A 68 3.17 -7.75 -1.45
CA SER A 68 2.73 -6.37 -1.64
C SER A 68 2.01 -5.76 -0.44
N TYR A 69 1.67 -6.54 0.61
CA TYR A 69 0.85 -6.06 1.72
C TYR A 69 1.52 -4.95 2.53
N GLY A 70 2.85 -4.92 2.60
CA GLY A 70 3.57 -3.80 3.20
C GLY A 70 3.34 -2.49 2.43
N ALA A 71 3.43 -2.53 1.11
CA ALA A 71 3.18 -1.36 0.27
C ALA A 71 1.69 -0.96 0.26
N TYR A 72 0.78 -1.94 0.31
CA TYR A 72 -0.64 -1.66 0.50
C TYR A 72 -0.90 -0.93 1.82
N GLY A 73 -0.21 -1.33 2.90
CA GLY A 73 -0.21 -0.60 4.17
C GLY A 73 0.25 0.85 4.03
N LEU A 74 1.24 1.14 3.17
CA LEU A 74 1.66 2.51 2.86
C LEU A 74 0.57 3.29 2.12
N VAL A 75 -0.15 2.67 1.17
CA VAL A 75 -1.29 3.31 0.50
C VAL A 75 -2.35 3.71 1.52
N MET A 76 -2.73 2.80 2.42
CA MET A 76 -3.74 3.06 3.45
C MET A 76 -3.28 4.14 4.43
N SER A 77 -2.00 4.11 4.82
CA SER A 77 -1.42 5.11 5.71
C SER A 77 -1.34 6.49 5.07
N ALA A 78 -1.02 6.57 3.78
CA ALA A 78 -1.02 7.83 3.03
C ALA A 78 -2.44 8.42 2.95
N ASN A 79 -3.44 7.60 2.64
CA ASN A 79 -4.86 8.00 2.66
C ASN A 79 -5.27 8.56 4.02
N ALA A 80 -4.97 7.83 5.10
CA ALA A 80 -5.29 8.27 6.46
C ALA A 80 -4.56 9.57 6.83
N ALA A 81 -3.31 9.73 6.41
CA ALA A 81 -2.54 10.95 6.63
C ALA A 81 -3.15 12.15 5.89
N PHE A 82 -3.46 12.00 4.61
CA PHE A 82 -4.10 13.04 3.79
C PHE A 82 -5.48 13.45 4.33
N ASN A 83 -6.32 12.47 4.68
CA ASN A 83 -7.59 12.74 5.34
C ASN A 83 -7.39 13.46 6.68
N GLY A 84 -6.41 13.03 7.47
CA GLY A 84 -6.06 13.66 8.73
C GLY A 84 -5.60 15.12 8.59
N MET A 85 -4.92 15.47 7.50
CA MET A 85 -4.48 16.84 7.18
C MET A 85 -5.58 17.70 6.54
N GLY A 86 -6.81 17.20 6.41
CA GLY A 86 -7.92 17.92 5.78
C GLY A 86 -7.82 18.02 4.25
N GLN A 87 -7.00 17.18 3.62
CA GLN A 87 -6.77 17.18 2.17
C GLN A 87 -6.99 15.78 1.61
N PRO A 88 -8.24 15.29 1.48
CA PRO A 88 -8.52 13.90 1.12
C PRO A 88 -8.24 13.57 -0.35
N MET A 89 -8.26 14.57 -1.23
CA MET A 89 -8.19 14.37 -2.70
C MET A 89 -6.94 13.60 -3.16
N PRO A 90 -5.71 13.89 -2.68
CA PRO A 90 -4.55 13.05 -2.99
C PRO A 90 -4.75 11.56 -2.67
N GLY A 91 -5.36 11.22 -1.53
CA GLY A 91 -5.66 9.85 -1.16
C GLY A 91 -6.65 9.17 -2.12
N VAL A 92 -7.72 9.91 -2.49
CA VAL A 92 -8.70 9.45 -3.49
C VAL A 92 -8.02 9.19 -4.84
N VAL A 93 -7.18 10.12 -5.31
CA VAL A 93 -6.44 9.99 -6.58
C VAL A 93 -5.54 8.75 -6.55
N ILE A 94 -4.74 8.55 -5.49
CA ILE A 94 -3.88 7.38 -5.34
C ILE A 94 -4.69 6.09 -5.41
N SER A 95 -5.82 6.03 -4.70
CA SER A 95 -6.64 4.82 -4.60
C SER A 95 -7.38 4.52 -5.91
N ALA A 96 -7.94 5.55 -6.57
CA ALA A 96 -8.61 5.43 -7.85
C ALA A 96 -7.64 5.03 -8.97
N PHE A 97 -6.48 5.68 -9.06
CA PHE A 97 -5.45 5.35 -10.04
C PHE A 97 -4.94 3.92 -9.86
N ARG A 98 -4.74 3.48 -8.61
CA ARG A 98 -4.31 2.11 -8.33
C ARG A 98 -5.24 1.09 -8.97
N VAL A 99 -6.55 1.30 -8.88
CA VAL A 99 -7.53 0.35 -9.41
C VAL A 99 -7.72 0.57 -10.91
N VAL A 100 -8.12 1.76 -11.32
CA VAL A 100 -8.62 2.01 -12.68
C VAL A 100 -7.49 2.11 -13.70
N ILE A 101 -6.40 2.80 -13.35
CA ILE A 101 -5.33 3.12 -14.31
C ILE A 101 -4.21 2.10 -14.27
N VAL A 102 -3.91 1.52 -13.09
CA VAL A 102 -2.80 0.58 -12.93
C VAL A 102 -3.30 -0.86 -12.92
N PHE A 103 -4.16 -1.22 -11.97
CA PHE A 103 -4.57 -2.62 -11.79
C PHE A 103 -5.39 -3.15 -12.95
N LEU A 104 -6.44 -2.46 -13.41
CA LEU A 104 -7.32 -3.01 -14.45
C LEU A 104 -6.57 -3.33 -15.76
N PRO A 105 -5.75 -2.43 -16.33
CA PRO A 105 -4.98 -2.74 -17.54
C PRO A 105 -3.98 -3.87 -17.33
N LEU A 106 -3.24 -3.84 -16.20
CA LEU A 106 -2.27 -4.89 -15.88
C LEU A 106 -2.94 -6.23 -15.62
N ALA A 107 -4.11 -6.27 -14.99
CA ALA A 107 -4.85 -7.49 -14.71
C ALA A 107 -5.41 -8.09 -15.99
N PHE A 108 -5.92 -7.26 -16.90
CA PHE A 108 -6.37 -7.71 -18.21
C PHE A 108 -5.21 -8.33 -19.00
N ALA A 109 -4.10 -7.60 -19.15
CA ALA A 109 -2.92 -8.09 -19.88
C ALA A 109 -2.28 -9.30 -19.20
N GLY A 110 -2.05 -9.22 -17.88
CA GLY A 110 -1.45 -10.29 -17.09
C GLY A 110 -2.28 -11.57 -17.12
N ARG A 111 -3.62 -11.47 -17.06
CA ARG A 111 -4.49 -12.64 -17.18
C ARG A 111 -4.40 -13.30 -18.55
N GLN A 112 -4.32 -12.53 -19.62
CA GLN A 112 -4.19 -13.11 -20.97
C GLN A 112 -2.84 -13.79 -21.18
N LEU A 113 -1.76 -13.20 -20.66
CA LEU A 113 -0.40 -13.69 -20.88
C LEU A 113 -0.02 -14.85 -19.94
N PHE A 114 -0.47 -14.81 -18.68
CA PHE A 114 0.00 -15.72 -17.63
C PHE A 114 -1.14 -16.30 -16.77
N GLY A 115 -2.41 -16.15 -17.18
CA GLY A 115 -3.55 -16.66 -16.42
C GLY A 115 -3.71 -16.01 -15.04
N LEU A 116 -4.14 -16.79 -14.04
CA LEU A 116 -4.36 -16.28 -12.68
C LEU A 116 -3.09 -15.73 -12.01
N PRO A 117 -1.90 -16.37 -12.11
CA PRO A 117 -0.66 -15.78 -11.61
C PRO A 117 -0.38 -14.38 -12.16
N GLY A 118 -0.67 -14.13 -13.44
CA GLY A 118 -0.51 -12.81 -14.04
C GLY A 118 -1.49 -11.76 -13.47
N LEU A 119 -2.72 -12.16 -13.15
CA LEU A 119 -3.68 -11.31 -12.47
C LEU A 119 -3.23 -10.98 -11.04
N PHE A 120 -2.65 -11.94 -10.32
CA PHE A 120 -2.09 -11.72 -8.98
C PHE A 120 -0.87 -10.80 -9.04
N ALA A 121 0.02 -11.00 -10.02
CA ALA A 121 1.16 -10.11 -10.25
C ALA A 121 0.71 -8.67 -10.54
N ALA A 122 -0.37 -8.49 -11.31
CA ALA A 122 -0.96 -7.17 -11.54
C ALA A 122 -1.37 -6.47 -10.23
N ALA A 123 -2.02 -7.19 -9.31
CA ALA A 123 -2.36 -6.66 -7.99
C ALA A 123 -1.11 -6.28 -7.19
N THR A 124 -0.10 -7.15 -7.18
CA THR A 124 1.19 -6.92 -6.50
C THR A 124 1.87 -5.67 -7.01
N VAL A 125 2.06 -5.55 -8.34
CA VAL A 125 2.69 -4.39 -8.97
C VAL A 125 1.91 -3.11 -8.67
N SER A 126 0.58 -3.15 -8.73
CA SER A 126 -0.27 -2.00 -8.45
C SER A 126 -0.11 -1.50 -7.01
N ASN A 127 -0.06 -2.42 -6.05
CA ASN A 127 0.17 -2.09 -4.64
C ASN A 127 1.56 -1.51 -4.40
N LEU A 128 2.61 -2.12 -4.97
CA LEU A 128 3.99 -1.65 -4.84
C LEU A 128 4.16 -0.25 -5.44
N LEU A 129 3.71 -0.05 -6.68
CA LEU A 129 3.83 1.22 -7.39
C LEU A 129 3.07 2.32 -6.66
N MET A 130 1.79 2.10 -6.34
CA MET A 130 0.97 3.14 -5.73
C MET A 130 1.28 3.36 -4.26
N GLY A 131 1.82 2.35 -3.56
CA GLY A 131 2.40 2.50 -2.23
C GLY A 131 3.58 3.45 -2.25
N ALA A 132 4.52 3.27 -3.19
CA ALA A 132 5.66 4.16 -3.36
C ALA A 132 5.22 5.58 -3.74
N VAL A 133 4.39 5.73 -4.79
CA VAL A 133 3.88 7.03 -5.27
C VAL A 133 3.15 7.78 -4.16
N GLY A 134 2.20 7.13 -3.47
CA GLY A 134 1.41 7.77 -2.43
C GLY A 134 2.26 8.23 -1.25
N PHE A 135 3.23 7.42 -0.84
CA PHE A 135 4.08 7.74 0.30
C PHE A 135 5.16 8.78 -0.03
N ILE A 136 5.64 8.82 -1.28
CA ILE A 136 6.51 9.89 -1.81
C ILE A 136 5.73 11.21 -1.87
N TRP A 137 4.52 11.20 -2.41
CA TRP A 137 3.66 12.39 -2.48
C TRP A 137 3.39 12.97 -1.10
N LEU A 138 3.05 12.14 -0.11
CA LEU A 138 2.88 12.59 1.27
C LEU A 138 4.14 13.34 1.79
N GLY A 139 5.32 12.80 1.49
CA GLY A 139 6.59 13.44 1.87
C GLY A 139 6.80 14.80 1.21
N PHE A 140 6.53 14.91 -0.09
CA PHE A 140 6.60 16.18 -0.80
C PHE A 140 5.58 17.19 -0.27
N LYS A 141 4.36 16.75 0.05
CA LYS A 141 3.33 17.63 0.58
C LYS A 141 3.72 18.22 1.93
N ILE A 142 4.23 17.40 2.85
CA ILE A 142 4.73 17.87 4.15
C ILE A 142 5.89 18.87 3.97
N LYS A 143 6.81 18.63 3.02
CA LYS A 143 7.91 19.57 2.71
C LYS A 143 7.39 20.91 2.19
N GLN A 144 6.45 20.90 1.24
CA GLN A 144 5.87 22.11 0.67
C GLN A 144 5.17 22.97 1.71
N THR A 145 4.34 22.37 2.58
CA THR A 145 3.65 23.12 3.64
C THR A 145 4.66 23.74 4.61
N LYS A 146 5.72 23.01 4.97
CA LYS A 146 6.80 23.55 5.83
C LYS A 146 7.43 24.81 5.24
N THR A 147 7.80 24.80 3.96
CA THR A 147 8.42 25.96 3.30
C THR A 147 7.48 27.17 3.23
N GLN A 148 6.18 26.95 3.01
CA GLN A 148 5.21 28.04 2.96
C GLN A 148 5.03 28.72 4.32
N THR A 149 4.99 27.95 5.42
CA THR A 149 4.90 28.50 6.77
C THR A 149 6.14 29.31 7.15
N SER A 150 7.34 28.90 6.74
CA SER A 150 8.57 29.65 7.06
C SER A 150 8.77 30.95 6.27
N VAL A 151 8.00 31.18 5.20
CA VAL A 151 8.07 32.41 4.39
C VAL A 151 7.09 33.48 4.92
N HIS A 152 6.05 33.08 5.65
CA HIS A 152 4.97 33.96 6.11
C HIS A 152 4.94 34.20 7.64
N GLY A 153 5.92 33.66 8.39
CA GLY A 153 6.06 33.84 9.83
C GLY A 153 7.45 34.34 10.16
#